data_AF-A0A0L0NCV7-F1
#
_entry.id   AF-A0A0L0NCV7-F1
#
_cell.length_a   1.000
_cell.length_b   1.000
_cell.length_c   1.000
_cell.angle_alpha   90.00
_cell.angle_beta   90.00
_cell.angle_gamma   90.00
#
_symmetry.space_group_name_H-M   'P 1'
#
loop_
_entity.id
_entity.type
_entity.pdbx_description
1 polymer ?
#
loop_
_entity_poly.entity_id
_entity_poly.type
_entity_poly.pdbx_seq_one_letter_code
_entity_poly.pdbx_strand_id
1 'polypeptide(L)'
;MSSAIHVFRLRCLSARIRADLYSDAITSRPDQSAYNTRAKQFHTELDNWIASVPPIPHRTGTALSVFPSSDWYELSYSESIILLHRGRLTGSEDAQDSVFMECVRAAENICNGCRRQYIGKPVNYTWGTLHTLFMAGLTYLHCVWASPTVRQTVRYDDMSSTFTTCTMLLAIMADRWEGAGPYRDLFEALASRALTMVVDETRKEQMAPAPTPSEGLDEGDLARWISEVTDMGMSDGLEGILSGLIVQGDPGTHWRRIGEGLHDLMGM
;
A
#
# COMPACT_ATOMS: atom_id res chain seq x y z
N MET A 1 17.74 -21.23 15.44
CA MET A 1 17.09 -20.14 16.23
C MET A 1 15.60 -20.43 16.35
N SER A 2 14.98 -20.16 17.49
CA SER A 2 13.53 -20.32 17.64
C SER A 2 12.77 -19.26 16.84
N SER A 3 11.61 -19.61 16.28
CA SER A 3 10.80 -18.69 15.48
C SER A 3 10.36 -17.45 16.25
N ALA A 4 10.14 -17.54 17.56
CA ALA A 4 9.80 -16.38 18.41
C ALA A 4 10.92 -15.33 18.45
N ILE A 5 12.18 -15.78 18.51
CA ILE A 5 13.35 -14.88 18.45
C ILE A 5 13.40 -14.20 17.09
N HIS A 6 13.09 -14.93 16.02
CA HIS A 6 13.09 -14.40 14.66
C HIS A 6 12.00 -13.33 14.46
N VAL A 7 10.80 -13.55 15.02
CA VAL A 7 9.72 -12.54 15.04
C VAL A 7 10.13 -11.30 15.84
N PHE A 8 10.73 -11.48 17.02
CA PHE A 8 11.17 -10.36 17.85
C PHE A 8 12.22 -9.50 17.13
N ARG A 9 13.19 -10.14 16.47
CA ARG A 9 14.19 -9.45 15.66
C ARG A 9 13.56 -8.57 14.59
N LEU A 10 12.55 -9.08 13.89
CA LEU A 10 11.83 -8.28 12.90
C LEU A 10 11.16 -7.07 13.55
N ARG A 11 10.44 -7.26 14.67
CA ARG A 11 9.77 -6.14 15.35
C ARG A 11 10.76 -5.06 15.79
N CYS A 12 11.95 -5.45 16.26
CA CYS A 12 13.02 -4.51 16.56
C CYS A 12 13.54 -3.78 15.30
N LEU A 13 13.71 -4.49 14.17
CA LEU A 13 14.07 -3.87 12.90
C LEU A 13 13.03 -2.84 12.46
N SER A 14 11.74 -3.22 12.48
CA SER A 14 10.66 -2.31 12.10
C SER A 14 10.55 -1.10 13.04
N ALA A 15 10.84 -1.25 14.33
CA ALA A 15 10.86 -0.14 15.29
C ALA A 15 12.04 0.82 15.01
N ARG A 16 13.23 0.28 14.72
CA ARG A 16 14.40 1.08 14.35
C ARG A 16 14.20 1.84 13.03
N ILE A 17 13.58 1.21 12.03
CA ILE A 17 13.21 1.88 10.77
C ILE A 17 12.31 3.08 11.06
N ARG A 18 11.28 2.90 11.90
CA ARG A 18 10.35 3.99 12.28
C ARG A 18 11.08 5.12 13.01
N ALA A 19 11.87 4.80 14.03
CA ALA A 19 12.59 5.81 14.80
C ALA A 19 13.59 6.58 13.93
N ASP A 20 14.46 5.88 13.20
CA ASP A 20 15.58 6.52 12.50
C ASP A 20 15.15 7.24 11.21
N LEU A 21 14.11 6.77 10.52
CA LEU A 21 13.70 7.35 9.23
C LEU A 21 12.52 8.32 9.33
N TYR A 22 11.71 8.25 10.39
CA TYR A 22 10.48 9.04 10.50
C TYR A 22 10.47 10.00 11.71
N SER A 23 11.19 9.73 12.80
CA SER A 23 11.25 10.68 13.93
C SER A 23 12.09 11.93 13.63
N ASP A 24 13.12 11.83 12.78
CA ASP A 24 13.98 12.97 12.42
C ASP A 24 13.37 13.87 11.34
N ALA A 25 12.43 13.36 10.53
CA ALA A 25 11.77 14.10 9.45
C ALA A 25 10.94 15.31 9.95
N ILE A 26 10.49 15.27 11.21
CA ILE A 26 9.68 16.31 11.85
C ILE A 26 10.55 17.50 12.33
N THR A 27 11.85 17.29 12.54
CA THR A 27 12.70 18.26 13.27
C THR A 27 13.79 18.91 12.41
N SER A 28 14.23 18.27 11.31
CA SER A 28 15.16 18.86 10.35
C SER A 28 15.07 18.13 9.01
N ARG A 29 15.16 18.87 7.89
CA ARG A 29 15.21 18.29 6.55
C ARG A 29 16.42 17.36 6.47
N PRO A 30 16.23 16.02 6.45
CA PRO A 30 17.35 15.10 6.57
C PRO A 30 18.24 15.22 5.34
N ASP A 31 19.55 15.11 5.53
CA ASP A 31 20.48 14.91 4.42
C ASP A 31 20.04 13.67 3.64
N GLN A 32 19.63 13.86 2.39
CA GLN A 32 19.15 12.80 1.51
C GLN A 32 20.18 11.67 1.36
N SER A 33 21.48 12.00 1.41
CA SER A 33 22.56 11.03 1.35
C SER A 33 22.61 10.15 2.60
N ALA A 34 22.51 10.75 3.79
CA ALA A 34 22.45 10.03 5.06
C ALA A 34 21.20 9.14 5.13
N TYR A 35 20.02 9.67 4.76
CA TYR A 35 18.79 8.89 4.67
C TYR A 35 18.97 7.69 3.73
N ASN A 36 19.53 7.93 2.55
CA ASN A 36 19.70 6.88 1.56
C ASN A 36 20.67 5.78 2.02
N THR A 37 21.73 6.17 2.72
CA THR A 37 22.69 5.25 3.30
C THR A 37 22.03 4.40 4.40
N ARG A 38 21.26 5.03 5.28
CA ARG A 38 20.55 4.34 6.35
C ARG A 38 19.48 3.38 5.82
N ALA A 39 18.73 3.80 4.81
CA ALA A 39 17.75 2.94 4.16
C ALA A 39 18.40 1.69 3.52
N LYS A 40 19.55 1.84 2.86
CA LYS A 40 20.31 0.70 2.30
C LYS A 40 20.82 -0.26 3.37
N GLN A 41 21.25 0.25 4.53
CA GLN A 41 21.65 -0.60 5.67
C GLN A 41 20.46 -1.42 6.17
N PHE A 42 19.31 -0.79 6.41
CA PHE A 42 18.10 -1.50 6.84
C PHE A 42 17.62 -2.52 5.81
N HIS A 43 17.69 -2.19 4.52
CA HIS A 43 17.40 -3.13 3.45
C HIS A 43 18.27 -4.39 3.55
N THR A 44 19.58 -4.22 3.71
CA THR A 44 20.54 -5.33 3.90
C THR A 44 20.25 -6.13 5.18
N GLU A 45 19.85 -5.46 6.27
CA GLU A 45 19.45 -6.15 7.50
C GLU A 45 18.17 -6.99 7.32
N LEU A 46 17.21 -6.51 6.53
CA LEU A 46 15.99 -7.26 6.17
C LEU A 46 16.30 -8.47 5.29
N ASP A 47 17.19 -8.33 4.31
CA ASP A 47 17.64 -9.43 3.45
C ASP A 47 18.33 -10.54 4.26
N ASN A 48 19.21 -10.14 5.19
CA ASN A 48 19.84 -11.08 6.10
C ASN A 48 18.83 -11.73 7.07
N TRP A 49 17.82 -10.98 7.49
CA TRP A 49 16.75 -11.51 8.32
C TRP A 49 15.97 -12.59 7.56
N ILE A 50 15.46 -12.32 6.36
CA ILE A 50 14.67 -13.30 5.59
C ILE A 50 15.51 -14.53 5.21
N ALA A 51 16.81 -14.35 4.90
CA ALA A 51 17.73 -15.46 4.61
C ALA A 51 18.05 -16.34 5.84
N SER A 52 17.86 -15.82 7.06
CA SER A 52 18.12 -16.52 8.31
C SER A 52 16.86 -17.12 8.95
N VAL A 53 15.76 -17.21 8.21
CA VAL A 53 14.52 -17.85 8.65
C VAL A 53 14.81 -19.30 9.06
N PRO A 54 14.41 -19.72 10.27
CA PRO A 54 14.61 -21.10 10.71
C PRO A 54 13.75 -22.07 9.89
N PRO A 55 14.18 -23.34 9.74
CA PRO A 55 13.36 -24.37 9.10
C PRO A 55 11.96 -24.41 9.70
N ILE A 56 10.95 -24.24 8.85
CA ILE A 56 9.56 -24.17 9.28
C ILE A 56 9.14 -25.58 9.71
N PRO A 57 8.65 -25.77 10.96
CA PRO A 57 8.20 -27.08 11.39
C PRO A 57 7.06 -27.58 10.50
N HIS A 58 7.13 -28.85 10.07
CA HIS A 58 6.00 -29.49 9.40
C HIS A 58 4.83 -29.57 10.38
N ARG A 59 3.75 -28.84 10.09
CA ARG A 59 2.53 -28.87 10.90
C ARG A 59 1.69 -30.06 10.44
N THR A 60 1.51 -31.03 11.32
CA THR A 60 0.53 -32.11 11.16
C THR A 60 -0.80 -31.66 11.76
N GLY A 61 -1.81 -31.43 10.92
CA GLY A 61 -3.17 -31.04 11.34
C GLY A 61 -3.59 -29.63 10.90
N THR A 62 -4.81 -29.24 11.28
CA THR A 62 -5.41 -27.94 10.93
C THR A 62 -4.60 -26.80 11.55
N ALA A 63 -4.07 -25.89 10.73
CA ALA A 63 -3.30 -24.74 11.20
C ALA A 63 -4.21 -23.75 11.94
N LEU A 64 -4.15 -23.77 13.28
CA LEU A 64 -4.88 -22.84 14.15
C LEU A 64 -4.22 -21.45 14.26
N SER A 65 -3.02 -21.29 13.71
CA SER A 65 -2.26 -20.04 13.73
C SER A 65 -1.54 -19.85 12.41
N VAL A 66 -1.40 -18.60 11.96
CA VAL A 66 -0.54 -18.24 10.83
C VAL A 66 0.94 -18.26 11.23
N PHE A 67 1.21 -18.00 12.51
CA PHE A 67 2.56 -17.73 13.02
C PHE A 67 3.23 -19.02 13.46
N PRO A 68 4.50 -19.28 13.09
CA PRO A 68 5.21 -18.81 11.90
C PRO A 68 5.00 -19.81 10.75
N SER A 69 4.66 -19.30 9.57
CA SER A 69 4.54 -20.05 8.31
C SER A 69 5.40 -19.36 7.24
N SER A 70 5.65 -20.02 6.10
CA SER A 70 6.43 -19.42 5.01
C SER A 70 5.78 -18.12 4.53
N ASP A 71 4.46 -18.18 4.27
CA ASP A 71 3.67 -17.01 3.88
C ASP A 71 3.82 -15.86 4.88
N TRP A 72 3.84 -16.16 6.19
CA TRP A 72 4.02 -15.12 7.21
C TRP A 72 5.36 -14.39 7.09
N TYR A 73 6.46 -15.11 6.88
CA TYR A 73 7.78 -14.49 6.76
C TYR A 73 7.88 -13.63 5.49
N GLU A 74 7.36 -14.12 4.37
CA GLU A 74 7.29 -13.38 3.10
C GLU A 74 6.44 -12.10 3.22
N LEU A 75 5.26 -12.20 3.83
CA LEU A 75 4.37 -11.06 4.10
C LEU A 75 5.08 -10.03 4.99
N SER A 76 5.73 -10.49 6.04
CA SER A 76 6.38 -9.62 7.02
C SER A 76 7.62 -8.91 6.45
N TYR A 77 8.37 -9.59 5.56
CA TYR A 77 9.43 -8.96 4.77
C TYR A 77 8.86 -7.88 3.84
N SER A 78 7.83 -8.23 3.06
CA SER A 78 7.20 -7.30 2.11
C SER A 78 6.63 -6.06 2.80
N GLU A 79 5.97 -6.24 3.95
CA GLU A 79 5.47 -5.12 4.77
C GLU A 79 6.62 -4.22 5.26
N SER A 80 7.76 -4.82 5.62
CA SER A 80 8.94 -4.08 6.07
C SER A 80 9.63 -3.31 4.94
N ILE A 81 9.59 -3.83 3.70
CA ILE A 81 10.09 -3.14 2.50
C ILE A 81 9.22 -1.92 2.19
N ILE A 82 7.89 -2.04 2.23
CA ILE A 82 6.99 -0.89 2.06
C ILE A 82 7.25 0.15 3.16
N LEU A 83 7.36 -0.29 4.42
CA LEU A 83 7.68 0.60 5.53
C LEU A 83 9.04 1.29 5.36
N LEU A 84 10.03 0.63 4.78
CA LEU A 84 11.36 1.20 4.57
C LEU A 84 11.33 2.33 3.54
N HIS A 85 10.58 2.15 2.45
CA HIS A 85 10.56 3.08 1.32
C HIS A 85 9.46 4.13 1.39
N ARG A 86 8.52 4.02 2.34
CA ARG A 86 7.39 4.96 2.49
C ARG A 86 7.84 6.43 2.50
N GLY A 87 8.88 6.79 3.24
CA GLY A 87 9.42 8.16 3.23
C GLY A 87 10.00 8.63 1.88
N ARG A 88 10.43 7.72 1.00
CA ARG A 88 10.88 8.07 -0.37
C ARG A 88 9.72 8.18 -1.34
N LEU A 89 8.71 7.34 -1.19
CA LEU A 89 7.51 7.36 -2.01
C LEU A 89 6.73 8.66 -1.83
N THR A 90 6.79 9.23 -0.63
CA THR A 90 6.19 10.51 -0.29
C THR A 90 7.16 11.67 -0.54
N GLY A 91 8.37 11.65 0.03
CA GLY A 91 9.20 12.84 0.15
C GLY A 91 9.94 13.37 -1.09
N SER A 92 9.98 12.69 -2.24
CA SER A 92 10.91 13.08 -3.32
C SER A 92 10.38 12.84 -4.74
N GLU A 93 10.45 13.86 -5.60
CA GLU A 93 10.30 13.75 -7.06
C GLU A 93 11.40 12.87 -7.71
N ASP A 94 12.47 12.53 -6.97
CA ASP A 94 13.63 11.75 -7.45
C ASP A 94 13.64 10.29 -6.92
N ALA A 95 12.50 9.77 -6.45
CA ALA A 95 12.42 8.36 -6.09
C ALA A 95 12.80 7.49 -7.31
N GLN A 96 13.85 6.68 -7.16
CA GLN A 96 14.36 5.86 -8.26
C GLN A 96 13.31 4.84 -8.69
N ASP A 97 13.16 4.60 -9.99
CA ASP A 97 12.25 3.59 -10.54
C ASP A 97 12.43 2.20 -9.91
N SER A 98 13.64 1.87 -9.48
CA SER A 98 13.94 0.64 -8.73
C SER A 98 13.16 0.52 -7.41
N VAL A 99 12.98 1.64 -6.70
CA VAL A 99 12.22 1.71 -5.44
C VAL A 99 10.73 1.48 -5.70
N PHE A 100 10.18 2.13 -6.72
CA PHE A 100 8.78 1.91 -7.12
C PHE A 100 8.54 0.45 -7.52
N MET A 101 9.40 -0.13 -8.35
CA MET A 101 9.29 -1.53 -8.77
C MET A 101 9.40 -2.50 -7.58
N GLU A 102 10.24 -2.20 -6.60
CA GLU A 102 10.36 -3.00 -5.39
C GLU A 102 9.09 -2.91 -4.52
N CYS A 103 8.52 -1.71 -4.37
CA CYS A 103 7.29 -1.50 -3.61
C CYS A 103 6.07 -2.17 -4.28
N VAL A 104 5.99 -2.12 -5.61
CA VAL A 104 4.97 -2.84 -6.41
C VAL A 104 5.01 -4.33 -6.12
N ARG A 105 6.20 -4.95 -6.21
CA ARG A 105 6.38 -6.39 -5.92
C ARG A 105 6.03 -6.73 -4.47
N ALA A 106 6.45 -5.89 -3.52
CA ALA A 106 6.14 -6.09 -2.12
C ALA A 106 4.62 -6.03 -1.87
N ALA A 107 3.92 -5.06 -2.48
CA ALA A 107 2.47 -4.93 -2.36
C ALA A 107 1.71 -6.10 -3.01
N GLU A 108 2.14 -6.58 -4.17
CA GLU A 108 1.60 -7.79 -4.81
C GLU A 108 1.77 -9.03 -3.94
N ASN A 109 2.95 -9.19 -3.34
CA ASN A 109 3.23 -10.28 -2.41
C ASN A 109 2.30 -10.22 -1.19
N ILE A 110 2.02 -9.03 -0.67
CA ILE A 110 1.07 -8.86 0.44
C ILE A 110 -0.34 -9.28 0.03
N CYS A 111 -0.86 -8.75 -1.07
CA CYS A 111 -2.21 -9.06 -1.54
C CYS A 111 -2.38 -10.57 -1.80
N ASN A 112 -1.43 -11.17 -2.52
CA ASN A 112 -1.45 -12.60 -2.85
C ASN A 112 -1.24 -13.49 -1.60
N GLY A 113 -0.33 -13.11 -0.71
CA GLY A 113 -0.07 -13.85 0.53
C GLY A 113 -1.27 -13.81 1.48
N CYS A 114 -1.89 -12.64 1.66
CA CYS A 114 -3.15 -12.51 2.41
C CYS A 114 -4.25 -13.39 1.80
N ARG A 115 -4.38 -13.41 0.46
CA ARG A 115 -5.33 -14.30 -0.22
C ARG A 115 -5.06 -15.77 0.13
N ARG A 116 -3.81 -16.23 -0.01
CA ARG A 116 -3.41 -17.63 0.31
C ARG A 116 -3.62 -17.98 1.79
N GLN A 117 -3.45 -17.02 2.68
CA GLN A 117 -3.43 -17.26 4.13
C GLN A 117 -4.82 -17.33 4.75
N TYR A 118 -5.79 -16.59 4.20
CA TYR A 118 -7.10 -16.44 4.83
C TYR A 118 -8.25 -17.02 4.00
N ILE A 119 -8.15 -17.06 2.67
CA ILE A 119 -9.22 -17.63 1.84
C ILE A 119 -9.26 -19.15 1.99
N GLY A 120 -10.44 -19.67 2.32
CA GLY A 120 -10.68 -21.11 2.48
C GLY A 120 -9.98 -21.75 3.68
N LYS A 121 -9.41 -20.94 4.59
CA LYS A 121 -8.71 -21.40 5.80
C LYS A 121 -9.51 -20.99 7.05
N PRO A 122 -9.43 -21.76 8.16
CA PRO A 122 -10.13 -21.45 9.41
C PRO A 122 -9.47 -20.31 10.20
N VAL A 123 -8.45 -19.67 9.64
CA VAL A 123 -7.74 -18.57 10.28
C VAL A 123 -8.57 -17.29 10.13
N ASN A 124 -8.82 -16.62 11.24
CA ASN A 124 -9.49 -15.33 11.22
C ASN A 124 -8.55 -14.20 10.78
N TYR A 125 -9.09 -13.30 9.96
CA TYR A 125 -8.48 -12.00 9.71
C TYR A 125 -8.29 -11.25 11.03
N THR A 126 -7.30 -10.37 11.07
CA THR A 126 -7.11 -9.43 12.18
C THR A 126 -7.25 -8.00 11.68
N TRP A 127 -7.57 -7.06 12.58
CA TRP A 127 -7.56 -5.63 12.23
C TRP A 127 -6.20 -5.19 11.67
N GLY A 128 -5.11 -5.71 12.23
CA GLY A 128 -3.76 -5.47 11.68
C GLY A 128 -3.61 -5.96 10.24
N THR A 129 -4.21 -7.09 9.87
CA THR A 129 -4.20 -7.57 8.47
C THR A 129 -4.99 -6.64 7.54
N LEU A 130 -6.13 -6.11 7.99
CA LEU A 130 -6.87 -5.12 7.23
C LEU A 130 -6.00 -3.90 6.92
N HIS A 131 -5.35 -3.36 7.95
CA HIS A 131 -4.47 -2.21 7.80
C HIS A 131 -3.30 -2.51 6.86
N THR A 132 -2.59 -3.63 7.06
CA THR A 132 -1.48 -4.03 6.19
C THR A 132 -1.92 -4.20 4.73
N LEU A 133 -3.08 -4.81 4.50
CA LEU A 133 -3.61 -4.98 3.14
C LEU A 133 -3.97 -3.63 2.50
N PHE A 134 -4.66 -2.77 3.24
CA PHE A 134 -5.03 -1.45 2.75
C PHE A 134 -3.79 -0.61 2.39
N MET A 135 -2.78 -0.59 3.26
CA MET A 135 -1.51 0.11 3.00
C MET A 135 -0.76 -0.47 1.81
N ALA A 136 -0.75 -1.80 1.64
CA ALA A 136 -0.17 -2.43 0.47
C ALA A 136 -0.90 -2.04 -0.82
N GLY A 137 -2.23 -2.06 -0.81
CA GLY A 137 -3.06 -1.61 -1.92
C GLY A 137 -2.78 -0.15 -2.30
N LEU A 138 -2.76 0.77 -1.33
CA LEU A 138 -2.44 2.17 -1.58
C LEU A 138 -1.02 2.36 -2.11
N THR A 139 -0.05 1.60 -1.59
CA THR A 139 1.32 1.63 -2.09
C THR A 139 1.38 1.20 -3.55
N TYR A 140 0.71 0.10 -3.91
CA TYR A 140 0.64 -0.37 -5.29
C TYR A 140 0.03 0.69 -6.21
N LEU A 141 -1.10 1.25 -5.79
CA LEU A 141 -1.81 2.30 -6.52
C LEU A 141 -0.92 3.51 -6.74
N HIS A 142 -0.25 3.99 -5.69
CA HIS A 142 0.67 5.11 -5.76
C HIS A 142 1.83 4.83 -6.73
N CYS A 143 2.41 3.63 -6.70
CA CYS A 143 3.51 3.29 -7.61
C CYS A 143 3.07 3.26 -9.07
N VAL A 144 1.90 2.68 -9.37
CA VAL A 144 1.29 2.69 -10.71
C VAL A 144 1.00 4.13 -11.17
N TRP A 145 0.60 4.98 -10.24
CA TRP A 145 0.26 6.37 -10.53
C TRP A 145 1.49 7.28 -10.71
N ALA A 146 2.49 7.14 -9.85
CA ALA A 146 3.66 8.02 -9.82
C ALA A 146 4.73 7.63 -10.86
N SER A 147 4.93 6.34 -11.14
CA SER A 147 6.02 5.88 -12.02
C SER A 147 5.52 5.42 -13.39
N PRO A 148 5.90 6.11 -14.49
CA PRO A 148 5.68 5.61 -15.85
C PRO A 148 6.35 4.25 -16.10
N THR A 149 7.52 4.02 -15.49
CA THR A 149 8.26 2.77 -15.62
C THR A 149 7.47 1.59 -15.07
N VAL A 150 6.76 1.77 -13.94
CA VAL A 150 5.82 0.75 -13.42
C VAL A 150 4.70 0.49 -14.44
N ARG A 151 4.09 1.54 -14.99
CA ARG A 151 3.00 1.40 -15.98
C ARG A 151 3.41 0.65 -17.25
N GLN A 152 4.65 0.82 -17.69
CA GLN A 152 5.18 0.15 -18.87
C GLN A 152 5.64 -1.29 -18.58
N THR A 153 6.11 -1.55 -17.36
CA THR A 153 6.70 -2.85 -16.99
C THR A 153 5.63 -3.85 -16.54
N VAL A 154 4.66 -3.41 -15.75
CA VAL A 154 3.58 -4.26 -15.25
C VAL A 154 2.46 -4.30 -16.28
N ARG A 155 1.90 -5.47 -16.55
CA ARG A 155 0.79 -5.58 -17.51
C ARG A 155 -0.50 -5.07 -16.87
N TYR A 156 -1.36 -4.48 -17.68
CA TYR A 156 -2.69 -4.05 -17.25
C TYR A 156 -3.48 -5.17 -16.55
N ASP A 157 -3.45 -6.38 -17.11
CA ASP A 157 -4.14 -7.55 -16.54
C ASP A 157 -3.64 -7.86 -15.12
N ASP A 158 -2.33 -7.73 -14.88
CA ASP A 158 -1.69 -8.00 -13.59
C ASP A 158 -2.03 -6.89 -12.57
N MET A 159 -2.05 -5.62 -13.01
CA MET A 159 -2.51 -4.49 -12.18
C MET A 159 -3.97 -4.67 -11.77
N SER A 160 -4.84 -4.97 -12.74
CA SER A 160 -6.26 -5.18 -12.51
C SER A 160 -6.50 -6.35 -11.55
N SER A 161 -5.83 -7.48 -11.77
CA SER A 161 -5.88 -8.65 -10.88
C SER A 161 -5.45 -8.33 -9.45
N THR A 162 -4.40 -7.53 -9.28
CA THR A 162 -3.91 -7.10 -7.96
C THR A 162 -4.91 -6.19 -7.25
N PHE A 163 -5.45 -5.18 -7.94
CA PHE A 163 -6.50 -4.33 -7.40
C PHE A 163 -7.74 -5.12 -7.02
N THR A 164 -8.23 -5.99 -7.91
CA THR A 164 -9.39 -6.86 -7.62
C THR A 164 -9.13 -7.77 -6.42
N THR A 165 -7.93 -8.34 -6.29
CA THR A 165 -7.56 -9.16 -5.12
C THR A 165 -7.65 -8.35 -3.83
N CYS A 166 -7.11 -7.13 -3.82
CA CYS A 166 -7.13 -6.26 -2.65
C CYS A 166 -8.56 -5.83 -2.30
N THR A 167 -9.36 -5.36 -3.27
CA THR A 167 -10.78 -5.00 -3.07
C THR A 167 -11.60 -6.17 -2.56
N MET A 168 -11.43 -7.36 -3.13
CA MET A 168 -12.14 -8.57 -2.69
C MET A 168 -11.81 -8.92 -1.24
N LEU A 169 -10.54 -8.85 -0.84
CA LEU A 169 -10.13 -9.13 0.53
C LEU A 169 -10.66 -8.08 1.52
N LEU A 170 -10.65 -6.79 1.14
CA LEU A 170 -11.26 -5.73 1.93
C LEU A 170 -12.77 -5.93 2.08
N ALA A 171 -13.48 -6.37 1.03
CA ALA A 171 -14.89 -6.69 1.08
C ALA A 171 -15.20 -7.84 2.04
N ILE A 172 -14.42 -8.93 1.99
CA ILE A 172 -14.55 -10.06 2.93
C ILE A 172 -14.33 -9.60 4.38
N MET A 173 -13.44 -8.64 4.62
CA MET A 173 -13.21 -8.08 5.95
C MET A 173 -14.33 -7.11 6.37
N ALA A 174 -14.87 -6.32 5.44
CA ALA A 174 -16.04 -5.45 5.66
C ALA A 174 -17.30 -6.23 6.04
N ASP A 175 -17.50 -7.41 5.45
CA ASP A 175 -18.62 -8.29 5.84
C ASP A 175 -18.51 -8.81 7.28
N ARG A 176 -17.29 -8.83 7.85
CA ARG A 176 -17.03 -9.30 9.22
C ARG A 176 -16.99 -8.17 10.24
N TRP A 177 -16.57 -6.98 9.83
CA TRP A 177 -16.41 -5.82 10.71
C TRP A 177 -17.05 -4.60 10.09
N GLU A 178 -18.06 -4.05 10.77
CA GLU A 178 -18.82 -2.89 10.28
C GLU A 178 -17.90 -1.68 9.99
N GLY A 179 -16.82 -1.50 10.75
CA GLY A 179 -15.84 -0.42 10.55
C GLY A 179 -14.89 -0.60 9.36
N ALA A 180 -14.94 -1.72 8.64
CA ALA A 180 -14.07 -1.99 7.49
C ALA A 180 -14.67 -1.58 6.13
N GLY A 181 -15.97 -1.27 6.07
CA GLY A 181 -16.65 -0.79 4.86
C GLY A 181 -15.96 0.42 4.19
N PRO A 182 -15.65 1.49 4.94
CA PRO A 182 -14.96 2.66 4.40
C PRO A 182 -13.64 2.35 3.68
N TYR A 183 -12.83 1.43 4.22
CA TYR A 183 -11.54 1.05 3.60
C TYR A 183 -11.74 0.39 2.23
N ARG A 184 -12.76 -0.47 2.11
CA ARG A 184 -13.14 -1.10 0.84
C ARG A 184 -13.58 -0.04 -0.16
N ASP A 185 -14.53 0.81 0.21
CA ASP A 185 -15.17 1.76 -0.70
C ASP A 185 -14.16 2.78 -1.23
N LEU A 186 -13.30 3.29 -0.35
CA LEU A 186 -12.22 4.19 -0.74
C LEU A 186 -11.25 3.51 -1.71
N PHE A 187 -10.80 2.31 -1.38
CA PHE A 187 -9.84 1.60 -2.22
C PHE A 187 -10.44 1.27 -3.59
N GLU A 188 -11.70 0.82 -3.64
CA GLU A 188 -12.40 0.51 -4.89
C GLU A 188 -12.53 1.74 -5.80
N ALA A 189 -12.92 2.88 -5.24
CA ALA A 189 -13.01 4.14 -5.98
C ALA A 189 -11.65 4.58 -6.54
N LEU A 190 -10.59 4.50 -5.72
CA LEU A 190 -9.23 4.85 -6.14
C LEU A 190 -8.70 3.90 -7.21
N ALA A 191 -8.85 2.58 -7.01
CA ALA A 191 -8.38 1.56 -7.95
C ALA A 191 -9.06 1.68 -9.31
N SER A 192 -10.36 1.94 -9.34
CA SER A 192 -11.13 2.15 -10.57
C SER A 192 -10.63 3.36 -11.36
N ARG A 193 -10.32 4.47 -10.66
CA ARG A 193 -9.73 5.66 -11.27
C ARG A 193 -8.32 5.39 -11.80
N ALA A 194 -7.48 4.69 -11.03
CA ALA A 194 -6.12 4.35 -11.44
C ALA A 194 -6.11 3.48 -12.71
N LEU A 195 -6.98 2.47 -12.81
CA LEU A 195 -7.10 1.64 -14.00
C LEU A 195 -7.59 2.42 -15.22
N THR A 196 -8.60 3.29 -15.03
CA THR A 196 -9.11 4.16 -16.11
C THR A 196 -8.01 5.06 -16.66
N MET A 197 -7.19 5.64 -15.78
CA MET A 197 -6.04 6.46 -16.17
C MET A 197 -5.04 5.67 -17.03
N VAL A 198 -4.69 4.45 -16.64
CA VAL A 198 -3.74 3.61 -17.39
C VAL A 198 -4.29 3.30 -18.79
N VAL A 199 -5.59 3.01 -18.91
CA VAL A 199 -6.24 2.77 -20.21
C VAL A 199 -6.25 4.05 -21.06
N ASP A 200 -6.57 5.20 -20.46
CA ASP A 200 -6.60 6.47 -21.18
C ASP A 200 -5.23 6.90 -21.69
N GLU A 201 -4.17 6.70 -20.91
CA GLU A 201 -2.80 6.95 -21.36
C GLU A 201 -2.40 6.01 -22.50
N THR A 202 -2.74 4.72 -22.38
CA THR A 202 -2.52 3.74 -23.47
C THR A 202 -3.27 4.14 -24.74
N ARG A 203 -4.50 4.67 -24.60
CA ARG A 203 -5.32 5.14 -25.72
C ARG A 203 -4.81 6.42 -26.34
N LYS A 204 -4.31 7.38 -25.54
CA LYS A 204 -3.69 8.63 -26.02
C LYS A 204 -2.38 8.37 -26.75
N GLU A 205 -1.59 7.40 -26.30
CA GLU A 205 -0.40 6.93 -27.02
C GLU A 205 -0.78 6.31 -28.38
N GLN A 206 -1.99 5.76 -28.52
CA GLN A 206 -2.52 5.15 -29.74
C GLN A 206 -3.33 6.09 -30.65
N MET A 207 -3.91 7.19 -30.14
CA MET A 207 -4.75 8.14 -30.90
C MET A 207 -4.59 9.61 -30.43
N ALA A 208 -4.26 10.52 -31.35
CA ALA A 208 -4.43 11.98 -31.18
C ALA A 208 -5.94 12.40 -31.26
N PRO A 209 -6.38 13.54 -30.69
CA PRO A 209 -7.54 13.58 -29.81
C PRO A 209 -8.89 14.03 -30.42
N ALA A 210 -9.99 13.59 -29.80
CA ALA A 210 -11.27 14.32 -29.71
C ALA A 210 -11.96 14.00 -28.36
N PRO A 211 -12.65 14.95 -27.70
CA PRO A 211 -13.14 14.79 -26.33
C PRO A 211 -14.63 14.42 -26.26
N THR A 212 -15.01 13.58 -25.28
CA THR A 212 -16.36 13.60 -24.68
C THR A 212 -16.32 13.11 -23.23
N PRO A 213 -17.27 13.55 -22.38
CA PRO A 213 -17.16 13.56 -20.93
C PRO A 213 -17.76 12.32 -20.25
N SER A 214 -17.24 11.95 -19.07
CA SER A 214 -17.82 10.91 -18.19
C SER A 214 -18.36 11.48 -16.88
N GLU A 215 -19.47 10.89 -16.45
CA GLU A 215 -20.34 11.22 -15.32
C GLU A 215 -19.62 11.23 -13.95
N GLY A 216 -20.01 12.15 -13.06
CA GLY A 216 -19.47 12.31 -11.71
C GLY A 216 -20.38 11.74 -10.61
N LEU A 217 -19.78 11.38 -9.47
CA LEU A 217 -20.44 10.89 -8.26
C LEU A 217 -20.96 12.04 -7.38
N ASP A 218 -22.05 11.80 -6.66
CA ASP A 218 -22.82 12.75 -5.86
C ASP A 218 -22.06 13.21 -4.58
N GLU A 219 -22.04 14.53 -4.37
CA GLU A 219 -21.23 15.26 -3.38
C GLU A 219 -21.76 15.08 -1.94
N GLY A 220 -23.03 14.69 -1.79
CA GLY A 220 -23.69 14.49 -0.48
C GLY A 220 -23.30 13.22 0.26
N ASP A 221 -23.00 12.13 -0.46
CA ASP A 221 -22.60 10.86 0.15
C ASP A 221 -21.17 10.92 0.72
N LEU A 222 -20.32 11.74 0.10
CA LEU A 222 -18.92 11.90 0.47
C LEU A 222 -18.74 12.70 1.77
N ALA A 223 -19.54 13.74 1.97
CA ALA A 223 -19.47 14.59 3.18
C ALA A 223 -19.91 13.86 4.45
N ARG A 224 -20.93 12.99 4.34
CA ARG A 224 -21.36 12.12 5.46
C ARG A 224 -20.27 11.11 5.83
N TRP A 225 -19.57 10.59 4.83
CA TRP A 225 -18.50 9.61 4.99
C TRP A 225 -17.23 10.17 5.66
N ILE A 226 -16.89 11.44 5.39
CA ILE A 226 -15.79 12.17 6.08
C ILE A 226 -15.96 12.14 7.60
N SER A 227 -17.20 12.32 8.06
CA SER A 227 -17.52 12.34 9.48
C SER A 227 -17.37 10.96 10.15
N GLU A 228 -17.54 9.86 9.42
CA GLU A 228 -17.46 8.50 9.97
C GLU A 228 -16.01 8.01 10.07
N VAL A 229 -15.14 8.43 9.14
CA VAL A 229 -13.72 8.03 9.11
C VAL A 229 -12.86 8.87 10.06
N THR A 230 -13.19 10.16 10.24
CA THR A 230 -12.55 11.04 11.23
C THR A 230 -12.83 10.57 12.66
N ASP A 231 -14.04 10.06 12.93
CA ASP A 231 -14.42 9.47 14.23
C ASP A 231 -13.67 8.16 14.53
N MET A 232 -13.13 7.49 13.50
CA MET A 232 -12.26 6.30 13.63
C MET A 232 -10.76 6.64 13.78
N GLY A 233 -10.38 7.92 13.88
CA GLY A 233 -9.01 8.33 14.23
C GLY A 233 -8.03 8.44 13.06
N MET A 234 -8.51 8.58 11.82
CA MET A 234 -7.68 8.79 10.61
C MET A 234 -7.95 10.19 10.04
N SER A 235 -7.44 11.23 10.71
CA SER A 235 -7.79 12.64 10.42
C SER A 235 -6.89 13.29 9.36
N ASP A 236 -5.56 13.20 9.47
CA ASP A 236 -4.72 14.14 8.70
C ASP A 236 -4.21 13.50 7.40
N GLY A 237 -4.76 13.94 6.28
CA GLY A 237 -4.37 13.55 4.92
C GLY A 237 -5.53 13.13 4.02
N LEU A 238 -6.66 12.72 4.61
CA LEU A 238 -7.85 12.32 3.86
C LEU A 238 -8.50 13.50 3.13
N GLU A 239 -8.52 14.69 3.72
CA GLU A 239 -9.05 15.91 3.06
C GLU A 239 -8.31 16.28 1.77
N GLY A 240 -7.00 16.00 1.69
CA GLY A 240 -6.19 16.22 0.47
C GLY A 240 -6.58 15.25 -0.66
N ILE A 241 -6.78 13.97 -0.34
CA ILE A 241 -7.25 12.94 -1.28
C ILE A 241 -8.64 13.33 -1.79
N LEU A 242 -9.52 13.78 -0.90
CA LEU A 242 -10.90 14.14 -1.21
C LEU A 242 -11.02 15.44 -2.02
N SER A 243 -10.22 16.46 -1.71
CA SER A 243 -10.14 17.70 -2.50
C SER A 243 -9.64 17.45 -3.92
N GLY A 244 -8.84 16.40 -4.11
CA GLY A 244 -8.55 15.85 -5.42
C GLY A 244 -9.79 15.19 -6.03
N LEU A 245 -10.46 14.28 -5.32
CA LEU A 245 -11.62 13.53 -5.84
C LEU A 245 -12.84 14.39 -6.26
N ILE A 246 -13.07 15.56 -5.64
CA ILE A 246 -14.25 16.44 -5.79
C ILE A 246 -14.16 17.42 -6.98
N VAL A 247 -12.97 17.88 -7.40
CA VAL A 247 -12.86 18.97 -8.38
C VAL A 247 -12.92 18.46 -9.83
N GLN A 248 -14.02 18.77 -10.55
CA GLN A 248 -14.09 18.70 -12.01
C GLN A 248 -13.26 19.83 -12.64
N GLY A 249 -12.00 19.54 -12.95
CA GLY A 249 -11.06 20.47 -13.60
C GLY A 249 -9.90 19.72 -14.25
N ASP A 250 -9.06 20.45 -15.00
CA ASP A 250 -7.93 19.94 -15.81
C ASP A 250 -7.19 18.75 -15.15
N PRO A 251 -7.05 17.58 -15.82
CA PRO A 251 -6.57 16.35 -15.21
C PRO A 251 -5.28 16.53 -14.41
N GLY A 252 -4.32 17.32 -14.88
CA GLY A 252 -3.03 17.49 -14.20
C GLY A 252 -3.09 18.09 -12.79
N THR A 253 -4.10 18.91 -12.48
CA THR A 253 -4.24 19.58 -11.17
C THR A 253 -5.02 18.76 -10.14
N HIS A 254 -5.93 17.90 -10.63
CA HIS A 254 -6.69 16.93 -9.85
C HIS A 254 -5.78 15.88 -9.21
N TRP A 255 -4.91 15.29 -10.02
CA TRP A 255 -4.07 14.17 -9.58
C TRP A 255 -2.97 14.59 -8.61
N ARG A 256 -2.45 15.82 -8.72
CA ARG A 256 -1.44 16.34 -7.78
C ARG A 256 -1.97 16.42 -6.34
N ARG A 257 -3.24 16.80 -6.14
CA ARG A 257 -3.89 16.82 -4.82
C ARG A 257 -4.18 15.43 -4.25
N ILE A 258 -4.58 14.48 -5.11
CA ILE A 258 -4.72 13.07 -4.68
C ILE A 258 -3.38 12.52 -4.22
N GLY A 259 -2.29 12.83 -4.93
CA GLY A 259 -0.93 12.49 -4.52
C GLY A 259 -0.49 13.13 -3.22
N GLU A 260 -0.79 14.41 -3.02
CA GLU A 260 -0.52 15.12 -1.76
C GLU A 260 -1.31 14.51 -0.59
N GLY A 261 -2.57 14.15 -0.79
CA GLY A 261 -3.34 13.47 0.25
C GLY A 261 -2.88 12.04 0.53
N LEU A 262 -2.49 11.29 -0.51
CA LEU A 262 -1.86 9.97 -0.34
C LEU A 262 -0.52 10.09 0.38
N HIS A 263 0.23 11.16 0.11
CA HIS A 263 1.48 11.49 0.78
C HIS A 263 1.26 11.74 2.27
N ASP A 264 0.25 12.53 2.64
CA ASP A 264 -0.10 12.80 4.05
C ASP A 264 -0.59 11.53 4.77
N LEU A 265 -1.45 10.73 4.12
CA LEU A 265 -1.93 9.45 4.66
C LEU A 265 -0.80 8.40 4.79
N MET A 266 0.19 8.47 3.89
CA MET A 266 1.44 7.70 3.97
C MET A 266 2.53 8.43 4.79
N GLY A 267 2.26 9.58 5.38
CA GLY A 267 3.18 10.32 6.24
C GLY A 267 2.99 9.99 7.73
N MET A 268 1.77 9.63 8.14
CA MET A 268 1.37 9.35 9.53
C MET A 268 1.80 7.99 10.07
#